data_AF-A0A7Z9G6Z8-F1
#
_entry.id   AF-A0A7Z9G6Z8-F1
#
_cell.length_a   1.000
_cell.length_b   1.000
_cell.length_c   1.000
_cell.angle_alpha   90.00
_cell.angle_beta   90.00
_cell.angle_gamma   90.00
#
_symmetry.space_group_name_H-M   'P 1'
#
loop_
_entity.id
_entity.type
_entity.pdbx_description
1 polymer ?
#
loop_
_entity_poly.entity_id
_entity_poly.type
_entity_poly.pdbx_seq_one_letter_code
_entity_poly.pdbx_strand_id
1 'polypeptide(L)' 'EIAAFKQPILDKYEHEGNPYFATARLWDDGIIDPADTRDVLGLGLSASFNAPIPKPRVGIFRM' A
#
# COMPACT_ATOMS: atom_id res chain seq x y z
N GLU A 1 -16.12 -2.41 -31.48
CA GLU A 1 -16.08 -0.97 -31.15
C GLU A 1 -15.89 -0.69 -29.65
N ILE A 2 -16.81 -1.10 -28.77
CA ILE A 2 -16.71 -0.79 -27.32
C ILE A 2 -15.42 -1.33 -26.68
N ALA A 3 -15.00 -2.55 -27.03
CA ALA A 3 -13.76 -3.14 -26.51
C ALA A 3 -12.53 -2.30 -26.87
N ALA A 4 -12.40 -1.89 -28.14
CA ALA A 4 -11.29 -1.06 -28.61
C ALA A 4 -11.28 0.33 -27.94
N PHE A 5 -12.44 0.92 -27.68
CA PHE A 5 -12.55 2.18 -26.93
C PHE A 5 -12.10 2.04 -25.47
N LYS A 6 -12.43 0.93 -24.81
CA LYS A 6 -12.07 0.66 -23.41
C LYS A 6 -10.62 0.23 -23.23
N GLN A 7 -10.03 -0.42 -24.23
CA GLN A 7 -8.69 -0.99 -24.17
C GLN A 7 -7.62 -0.02 -23.62
N PRO A 8 -7.48 1.23 -24.10
CA PRO A 8 -6.45 2.13 -23.56
C PRO A 8 -6.63 2.47 -22.07
N ILE A 9 -7.87 2.46 -21.57
CA ILE A 9 -8.14 2.66 -20.14
C ILE A 9 -7.73 1.42 -19.36
N LEU A 10 -8.08 0.22 -19.84
CA LEU A 10 -7.66 -1.03 -19.19
C LEU A 10 -6.14 -1.15 -19.12
N ASP A 11 -5.45 -0.87 -20.23
CA ASP A 11 -3.99 -0.91 -20.30
C ASP A 11 -3.34 0.09 -19.34
N LYS A 12 -3.93 1.28 -19.21
CA LYS A 12 -3.48 2.29 -18.25
C LYS A 12 -3.61 1.80 -16.82
N TYR A 13 -4.75 1.21 -16.46
CA TYR A 13 -4.98 0.69 -15.11
C TYR A 13 -4.05 -0.49 -14.79
N GLU A 14 -3.77 -1.36 -15.76
CA GLU A 14 -2.81 -2.44 -15.58
C GLU A 14 -1.39 -1.90 -15.36
N HIS A 15 -0.99 -0.89 -16.14
CA HIS A 15 0.33 -0.29 -16.01
C HIS A 15 0.50 0.47 -14.68
N GLU A 16 -0.45 1.34 -14.34
CA GLU A 16 -0.36 2.23 -13.18
C GLU A 16 -0.77 1.53 -11.86
N GLY A 17 -1.55 0.45 -11.95
CA GLY A 17 -1.94 -0.39 -10.81
C GLY A 17 -0.93 -1.50 -10.48
N ASN A 18 0.09 -1.70 -11.31
CA ASN A 18 1.12 -2.71 -11.06
C ASN A 18 1.95 -2.35 -9.81
N PRO A 19 2.31 -3.31 -8.93
CA PRO A 19 3.14 -3.06 -7.75
C PRO A 19 4.44 -2.32 -8.05
N TYR A 20 5.10 -2.62 -9.18
CA TYR A 20 6.34 -1.95 -9.58
C TYR A 20 6.13 -0.46 -9.91
N PHE A 21 4.94 -0.09 -10.40
CA PHE A 21 4.61 1.30 -10.67
C PHE A 21 4.49 2.11 -9.38
N ALA A 22 3.88 1.54 -8.35
CA ALA A 22 3.72 2.14 -7.03
C ALA A 22 5.08 2.27 -6.31
N THR A 23 5.86 1.20 -6.26
CA THR A 23 7.13 1.17 -5.51
C THR A 23 8.19 2.10 -6.11
N ALA A 24 8.21 2.25 -7.44
CA ALA A 24 9.09 3.20 -8.14
C ALA A 24 8.80 4.68 -7.78
N ARG A 25 7.65 4.96 -7.14
CA ARG A 25 7.19 6.29 -6.72
C ARG A 25 7.09 6.44 -5.19
N LEU A 26 7.55 5.44 -4.45
CA LEU A 26 7.49 5.42 -2.98
C LEU A 26 6.06 5.59 -2.45
N TRP A 27 5.07 5.05 -3.16
CA TRP A 27 3.71 4.97 -2.62
C TRP A 27 3.61 3.90 -1.53
N ASP A 28 4.49 2.91 -1.62
CA ASP A 28 4.80 1.89 -0.63
C ASP A 28 6.28 1.97 -0.23
N ASP A 29 6.63 1.34 0.90
CA ASP A 29 8.00 1.22 1.39
C ASP A 29 8.76 0.02 0.77
N GLY A 30 8.14 -0.72 -0.16
CA GLY A 30 8.73 -1.85 -0.85
C GLY A 30 7.75 -3.00 -1.12
N ILE A 31 8.02 -3.73 -2.21
CA ILE A 31 7.38 -5.02 -2.52
C ILE A 31 8.13 -6.12 -1.76
N ILE A 32 7.39 -7.03 -1.11
CA ILE A 32 7.95 -8.15 -0.34
C ILE A 32 7.46 -9.50 -0.88
N ASP A 33 8.22 -10.56 -0.65
CA ASP A 33 7.73 -11.92 -0.82
C ASP A 33 6.55 -12.14 0.15
N PRO A 34 5.38 -12.63 -0.32
CA PRO A 34 4.27 -12.95 0.56
C PRO A 34 4.65 -13.84 1.77
N ALA A 35 5.62 -14.75 1.61
CA ALA A 35 6.12 -15.61 2.69
C ALA A 35 6.82 -14.82 3.81
N ASP A 36 7.43 -13.67 3.49
CA ASP A 36 8.21 -12.85 4.44
C ASP A 36 7.34 -11.89 5.25
N THR A 37 6.03 -11.82 4.99
CA THR A 37 5.09 -10.90 5.65
C THR A 37 5.23 -10.92 7.18
N ARG A 38 5.39 -12.11 7.78
CA ARG A 38 5.53 -12.27 9.23
C ARG A 38 6.78 -11.58 9.77
N ASP A 39 7.91 -11.78 9.11
CA ASP A 39 9.20 -11.30 9.58
C ASP A 39 9.32 -9.79 9.39
N VAL A 40 8.86 -9.27 8.24
CA VAL A 40 8.78 -7.83 7.96
C VAL A 40 7.91 -7.11 9.01
N LEU A 41 6.71 -7.63 9.30
CA LEU A 41 5.84 -7.06 10.34
C LEU A 41 6.46 -7.15 11.74
N GLY A 42 7.09 -8.29 12.07
CA GLY A 42 7.76 -8.48 13.36
C GLY A 42 8.86 -7.45 13.60
N LEU A 43 9.70 -7.21 12.58
CA LEU A 43 10.75 -6.19 12.62
C LEU A 43 10.17 -4.77 12.71
N GLY A 44 9.15 -4.45 11.91
CA GLY A 44 8.50 -3.13 11.93
C GLY A 44 7.88 -2.80 13.28
N LEU A 45 7.21 -3.77 13.92
CA LEU A 45 6.67 -3.62 15.27
C LEU A 45 7.78 -3.44 16.31
N SER A 46 8.82 -4.28 16.26
CA SER A 46 9.98 -4.16 17.16
C SER A 46 10.64 -2.78 17.05
N ALA A 47 10.77 -2.24 15.84
CA ALA A 47 11.31 -0.90 15.61
C ALA A 47 10.39 0.18 16.21
N SER A 48 9.07 0.07 15.96
CA SER A 48 8.06 1.04 16.43
C SER A 48 7.98 1.13 17.96
N PHE A 49 8.26 0.05 18.69
CA PHE A 49 8.25 0.02 20.16
C PHE A 49 9.38 0.81 20.84
N ASN A 50 10.32 1.40 20.08
CA ASN A 50 11.31 2.32 20.63
C ASN A 50 10.73 3.71 20.94
N ALA A 51 9.49 3.99 20.54
CA ALA A 51 8.76 5.21 20.88
C ALA A 51 7.56 4.93 21.81
N PRO A 52 7.19 5.87 22.70
CA PRO A 52 6.01 5.71 23.55
C PRO A 52 4.72 5.71 22.72
N ILE A 53 3.77 4.85 23.08
CA ILE A 53 2.45 4.80 22.46
C ILE A 53 1.62 6.00 22.91
N PRO A 54 1.18 6.90 22.01
CA PRO A 54 0.38 8.07 22.37
C PRO A 54 -1.06 7.68 22.71
N LYS A 55 -1.72 8.49 23.55
CA LYS A 55 -3.18 8.37 23.74
C LYS A 55 -3.91 8.73 22.43
N PRO A 56 -4.87 7.92 21.97
CA PRO A 56 -5.61 8.22 20.74
C PRO A 56 -6.48 9.47 20.92
N ARG A 57 -6.59 10.27 19.85
CA ARG A 57 -7.52 11.40 19.74
C ARG A 57 -8.40 11.14 18.53
N VAL A 58 -9.71 10.99 18.75
CA VAL A 58 -10.68 10.72 17.69
C VAL A 58 -11.48 11.97 17.36
N GLY A 59 -11.91 12.09 16.10
CA GLY A 59 -12.79 13.16 15.63
C GLY A 59 -14.27 12.92 15.98
N ILE A 60 -15.15 13.74 15.41
CA ILE A 60 -16.61 13.59 15.55
C ILE A 60 -17.09 12.40 14.71
N PHE A 61 -17.84 11.49 15.33
CA PHE A 61 -18.58 10.47 14.61
C PHE A 61 -19.91 11.04 14.10
N ARG A 62 -20.13 11.01 12.78
CA ARG A 62 -21.43 11.32 12.17
C ARG A 62 -22.30 10.07 12.24
N MET A 63 -23.29 10.10 13.12
CA MET A 63 -24.32 9.06 13.28
C MET A 63 -25.44 9.22 12.26
#